data_AF-A0A1J5TI69-F1
#
_entry.id   AF-A0A1J5TI69-F1
#
_cell.length_a   1.000
_cell.length_b   1.000
_cell.length_c   1.000
_cell.angle_alpha   90.00
_cell.angle_beta   90.00
_cell.angle_gamma   90.00
#
_symmetry.space_group_name_H-M   'P 1'
#
loop_
_entity.id
_entity.type
_entity.pdbx_description
1 polymer ?
#
loop_
_entity_poly.entity_id
_entity_poly.type
_entity_poly.pdbx_seq_one_letter_code
_entity_poly.pdbx_strand_id
1 'polypeptide(L)'
;MPESTFFSAQQLASGLQRIVDDSLKPSSEIAPSRGEPVIYMAMVRGTRGYIEKVSHQINGTYANGWYDACAVMLRRLLETLIIECYEAHGIEKRIKDSDGNYFFLRDLVDVAIKETSWTLGRNVRSALPKLKDIGDKSAHSRRYNAHREDIDKLSREVRDVIQELLVLAKLK
;
A
#
# COMPACT_ATOMS: atom_id res chain seq x y z
N MET A 1 22.83 -35.35 -5.90
CA MET A 1 23.54 -34.32 -6.69
C MET A 1 22.66 -33.22 -7.34
N PRO A 2 21.48 -32.80 -6.82
CA PRO A 2 20.81 -31.58 -7.33
C PRO A 2 21.21 -30.27 -6.61
N GLU A 3 21.59 -30.34 -5.33
CA GLU A 3 21.79 -29.14 -4.49
C GLU A 3 22.98 -28.27 -4.93
N SER A 4 24.08 -28.88 -5.39
CA SER A 4 25.30 -28.17 -5.81
C SER A 4 25.09 -27.31 -7.06
N THR A 5 24.20 -27.74 -7.96
CA THR A 5 23.91 -27.05 -9.22
C THR A 5 22.93 -25.89 -9.02
N PHE A 6 22.02 -26.02 -8.04
CA PHE A 6 21.13 -24.93 -7.63
C PHE A 6 21.92 -23.79 -6.97
N PHE A 7 22.88 -24.12 -6.13
CA PHE A 7 23.72 -23.13 -5.45
C PHE A 7 24.57 -22.31 -6.44
N SER A 8 25.11 -22.95 -7.48
CA SER A 8 25.92 -22.28 -8.51
C SER A 8 25.09 -21.35 -9.41
N ALA A 9 23.86 -21.75 -9.78
CA ALA A 9 22.95 -20.92 -10.56
C ALA A 9 22.50 -19.67 -9.79
N GLN A 10 22.21 -19.80 -8.48
CA GLN A 10 21.84 -18.67 -7.63
C GLN A 10 22.98 -17.66 -7.50
N GLN A 11 24.21 -18.14 -7.29
CA GLN A 11 25.40 -17.28 -7.22
C GLN A 11 25.65 -16.53 -8.52
N LEU A 12 25.53 -17.20 -9.67
CA LEU A 12 25.66 -16.56 -10.98
C LEU A 12 24.59 -15.47 -11.18
N ALA A 13 23.33 -15.77 -10.87
CA ALA A 13 22.23 -14.83 -11.02
C ALA A 13 22.41 -13.59 -10.14
N SER A 14 22.80 -13.76 -8.87
CA SER A 14 23.12 -12.66 -7.96
C SER A 14 24.32 -11.83 -8.44
N GLY A 15 25.36 -12.49 -8.98
CA GLY A 15 26.51 -11.82 -9.55
C GLY A 15 26.14 -10.95 -10.76
N LEU A 16 25.33 -11.49 -11.68
CA LEU A 16 24.82 -10.75 -12.84
C LEU A 16 23.96 -9.57 -12.43
N GLN A 17 23.03 -9.75 -11.49
CA GLN A 17 22.16 -8.67 -11.01
C GLN A 17 22.98 -7.54 -10.41
N ARG A 18 24.02 -7.86 -9.63
CA ARG A 18 24.92 -6.85 -9.04
C ARG A 18 25.65 -6.03 -10.11
N ILE A 19 26.16 -6.67 -11.17
CA ILE A 19 26.81 -5.96 -12.29
C ILE A 19 25.84 -5.02 -12.98
N VAL A 20 24.59 -5.46 -13.18
CA VAL A 20 23.53 -4.62 -13.77
C VAL A 20 23.26 -3.41 -12.89
N ASP A 21 23.09 -3.61 -11.58
CA ASP A 21 22.78 -2.55 -10.62
C ASP A 21 23.94 -1.54 -10.50
N ASP A 22 25.18 -2.00 -10.55
CA ASP A 22 26.38 -1.14 -10.52
C ASP A 22 26.53 -0.31 -11.82
N SER A 23 26.05 -0.84 -12.95
CA SER A 23 26.18 -0.21 -14.26
C SER A 23 25.00 0.71 -14.62
N LEU A 24 23.81 0.43 -14.10
CA LEU A 24 22.57 1.11 -14.43
C LEU A 24 21.94 1.70 -13.17
N LYS A 25 21.89 3.03 -13.11
CA LYS A 25 21.06 3.70 -12.09
C LYS A 25 19.59 3.32 -12.29
N PRO A 26 18.81 3.18 -11.19
CA PRO A 26 17.38 3.04 -11.30
C PRO A 26 16.77 4.20 -12.09
N SER A 27 15.74 3.91 -12.89
CA SER A 27 14.99 4.92 -13.65
C SER A 27 14.43 6.02 -12.73
N SER A 28 14.26 7.23 -13.26
CA SER A 28 13.51 8.30 -12.58
C SER A 28 12.02 8.01 -12.50
N GLU A 29 11.49 7.16 -13.39
CA GLU A 29 10.12 6.66 -13.31
C GLU A 29 10.01 5.53 -12.28
N ILE A 30 8.86 5.45 -11.62
CA ILE A 30 8.55 4.35 -10.68
C ILE A 30 8.51 3.04 -11.46
N ALA A 31 9.40 2.11 -11.08
CA ALA A 31 9.48 0.79 -11.71
C ALA A 31 8.25 -0.07 -11.37
N PRO A 32 7.78 -0.92 -12.31
CA PRO A 32 6.73 -1.88 -12.01
C PRO A 32 7.24 -2.95 -11.05
N SER A 33 6.38 -3.38 -10.13
CA SER A 33 6.63 -4.55 -9.29
C SER A 33 6.49 -5.84 -10.12
N ARG A 34 7.49 -6.72 -10.09
CA ARG A 34 7.45 -8.01 -10.82
C ARG A 34 6.55 -9.04 -10.15
N GLY A 35 6.37 -8.95 -8.82
CA GLY A 35 5.41 -9.72 -8.05
C GLY A 35 4.30 -8.84 -7.51
N GLU A 36 3.16 -9.46 -7.18
CA GLU A 36 1.99 -8.80 -6.58
C GLU A 36 1.63 -9.42 -5.20
N PRO A 37 2.59 -9.49 -4.26
CA PRO A 37 2.40 -10.22 -3.00
C PRO A 37 1.41 -9.53 -2.05
N VAL A 38 1.19 -8.23 -2.20
CA VAL A 38 0.33 -7.43 -1.31
C VAL A 38 -0.85 -6.84 -2.09
N ILE A 39 -0.59 -6.11 -3.18
CA ILE A 39 -1.61 -5.49 -4.02
C ILE A 39 -1.66 -6.17 -5.38
N TYR A 40 -2.81 -6.77 -5.70
CA TYR A 40 -3.07 -7.25 -7.05
C TYR A 40 -3.31 -6.07 -7.99
N MET A 41 -2.44 -5.90 -9.00
CA MET A 41 -2.51 -4.76 -9.91
C MET A 41 -3.78 -4.77 -10.74
N ALA A 42 -4.40 -5.94 -10.96
CA ALA A 42 -5.71 -6.04 -11.59
C ALA A 42 -6.80 -5.21 -10.87
N MET A 43 -6.67 -4.99 -9.55
CA MET A 43 -7.60 -4.17 -8.77
C MET A 43 -7.45 -2.68 -9.06
N VAL A 44 -6.23 -2.21 -9.33
CA VAL A 44 -5.91 -0.77 -9.44
C VAL A 44 -5.61 -0.33 -10.88
N ARG A 45 -5.39 -1.25 -11.81
CA ARG A 45 -5.07 -0.95 -13.21
C ARG A 45 -6.20 -0.18 -13.88
N GLY A 46 -5.88 0.90 -14.60
CA GLY A 46 -6.87 1.77 -15.24
C GLY A 46 -7.57 2.71 -14.27
N THR A 47 -7.06 2.85 -13.04
CA THR A 47 -7.47 3.91 -12.11
C THR A 47 -6.56 5.12 -12.31
N ARG A 48 -6.37 5.94 -11.28
CA ARG A 48 -5.46 7.09 -11.37
C ARG A 48 -4.00 6.65 -11.31
N GLY A 49 -3.15 7.27 -12.12
CA GLY A 49 -1.74 6.85 -12.25
C GLY A 49 -0.95 6.83 -10.94
N TYR A 50 -1.26 7.70 -9.97
CA TYR A 50 -0.59 7.65 -8.66
C TYR A 50 -1.03 6.48 -7.79
N ILE A 51 -2.27 5.98 -7.93
CA ILE A 51 -2.76 4.78 -7.21
C ILE A 51 -1.99 3.56 -7.72
N GLU A 52 -1.84 3.43 -9.03
CA GLU A 52 -1.05 2.35 -9.64
C GLU A 52 0.43 2.44 -9.23
N LYS A 53 1.02 3.63 -9.31
CA LYS A 53 2.41 3.87 -8.89
C LYS A 53 2.64 3.52 -7.41
N VAL A 54 1.74 3.92 -6.51
CA VAL A 54 1.80 3.55 -5.08
C VAL A 54 1.68 2.03 -4.89
N SER A 55 0.79 1.39 -5.64
CA SER A 55 0.59 -0.07 -5.56
C SER A 55 1.85 -0.85 -5.97
N HIS A 56 2.55 -0.39 -7.00
CA HIS A 56 3.86 -0.95 -7.36
C HIS A 56 4.91 -0.72 -6.26
N GLN A 57 4.93 0.45 -5.62
CA GLN A 57 5.83 0.73 -4.50
C GLN A 57 5.55 -0.19 -3.29
N ILE A 58 4.28 -0.46 -2.97
CA ILE A 58 3.90 -1.40 -1.90
C ILE A 58 4.45 -2.80 -2.21
N ASN A 59 4.18 -3.31 -3.42
CA ASN A 59 4.65 -4.63 -3.81
C ASN A 59 6.20 -4.70 -3.88
N GLY A 60 6.84 -3.64 -4.36
CA GLY A 60 8.30 -3.54 -4.47
C GLY A 60 8.98 -3.54 -3.10
N THR A 61 8.49 -2.72 -2.17
CA THR A 61 9.01 -2.68 -0.79
C THR A 61 8.83 -4.01 -0.07
N TYR A 62 7.68 -4.68 -0.23
CA TYR A 62 7.48 -6.02 0.31
C TYR A 62 8.47 -7.04 -0.30
N ALA A 63 8.60 -7.07 -1.63
CA ALA A 63 9.45 -8.04 -2.32
C ALA A 63 10.93 -7.91 -1.95
N ASN A 64 11.37 -6.71 -1.54
CA ASN A 64 12.74 -6.44 -1.08
C ASN A 64 12.92 -6.58 0.45
N GLY A 65 11.88 -7.00 1.18
CA GLY A 65 11.95 -7.16 2.64
C GLY A 65 11.94 -5.85 3.43
N TRP A 66 11.53 -4.73 2.83
CA TRP A 66 11.44 -3.42 3.48
C TRP A 66 10.04 -3.22 4.07
N TYR A 67 9.72 -3.99 5.10
CA TYR A 67 8.35 -4.10 5.61
C TYR A 67 7.81 -2.82 6.27
N ASP A 68 8.65 -2.04 6.96
CA ASP A 68 8.24 -0.72 7.45
C ASP A 68 7.86 0.21 6.30
N ALA A 69 8.67 0.23 5.24
CA ALA A 69 8.39 0.99 4.04
C ALA A 69 7.11 0.50 3.34
N CYS A 70 6.88 -0.83 3.30
CA CYS A 70 5.65 -1.42 2.78
C CYS A 70 4.42 -0.94 3.55
N ALA A 71 4.47 -0.96 4.89
CA ALA A 71 3.38 -0.47 5.73
C ALA A 71 3.15 1.05 5.58
N VAL A 72 4.21 1.84 5.42
CA VAL A 72 4.11 3.28 5.14
C VAL A 72 3.47 3.54 3.77
N MET A 73 3.81 2.74 2.75
CA MET A 73 3.20 2.85 1.44
C MET A 73 1.72 2.41 1.45
N LEU A 74 1.35 1.40 2.24
CA LEU A 74 -0.05 1.04 2.50
C LEU A 74 -0.80 2.20 3.17
N ARG A 75 -0.21 2.85 4.19
CA ARG A 75 -0.76 4.04 4.84
C ARG A 75 -1.04 5.16 3.82
N ARG A 76 -0.09 5.44 2.93
CA ARG A 76 -0.26 6.43 1.85
C ARG A 76 -1.39 6.06 0.89
N LEU A 77 -1.50 4.79 0.51
CA LEU A 77 -2.58 4.33 -0.38
C LEU A 77 -3.95 4.49 0.27
N LEU A 78 -4.09 4.09 1.53
CA LEU A 78 -5.35 4.20 2.27
C LEU A 78 -5.79 5.66 2.43
N GLU A 79 -4.85 6.54 2.78
CA GLU A 79 -5.10 7.98 2.87
C GLU A 79 -5.64 8.52 1.53
N THR A 80 -4.94 8.18 0.44
CA THR A 80 -5.34 8.57 -0.92
C THR A 80 -6.75 8.07 -1.25
N LEU A 81 -7.04 6.79 -1.03
CA LEU A 81 -8.33 6.20 -1.40
C LEU A 81 -9.49 6.73 -0.55
N ILE A 82 -9.26 7.02 0.74
CA ILE A 82 -10.29 7.65 1.57
C ILE A 82 -10.58 9.06 1.04
N ILE A 83 -9.56 9.86 0.73
CA ILE A 83 -9.75 11.19 0.13
C ILE A 83 -10.54 11.10 -1.18
N GLU A 84 -10.19 10.17 -2.07
CA GLU A 84 -10.93 9.92 -3.31
C GLU A 84 -12.41 9.60 -3.09
N CYS A 85 -12.74 8.82 -2.04
CA CYS A 85 -14.14 8.55 -1.69
C CYS A 85 -14.89 9.84 -1.34
N TYR A 86 -14.30 10.71 -0.52
CA TYR A 86 -14.92 11.98 -0.13
C TYR A 86 -15.06 12.95 -1.30
N GLU A 87 -14.03 13.05 -2.16
CA GLU A 87 -14.06 13.89 -3.36
C GLU A 87 -15.09 13.40 -4.37
N ALA A 88 -15.17 12.09 -4.63
CA ALA A 88 -16.13 11.49 -5.57
C ALA A 88 -17.60 11.70 -5.18
N HIS A 89 -17.84 12.01 -3.90
CA HIS A 89 -19.17 12.32 -3.34
C HIS A 89 -19.38 13.82 -3.05
N GLY A 90 -18.40 14.68 -3.30
CA GLY A 90 -18.50 16.13 -3.09
C GLY A 90 -18.66 16.54 -1.63
N ILE A 91 -18.08 15.75 -0.70
CA ILE A 91 -18.17 15.97 0.75
C ILE A 91 -16.78 16.14 1.40
N GLU A 92 -15.75 16.47 0.61
CA GLU A 92 -14.36 16.62 1.03
C GLU A 92 -14.15 17.69 2.11
N LYS A 93 -15.06 18.65 2.24
CA LYS A 93 -15.05 19.64 3.33
C LYS A 93 -15.12 19.00 4.73
N ARG A 94 -15.65 17.78 4.85
CA ARG A 94 -15.74 17.05 6.14
C ARG A 94 -14.41 16.47 6.61
N ILE A 95 -13.43 16.41 5.72
CA ILE A 95 -12.11 15.82 5.97
C ILE A 95 -10.97 16.83 5.81
N LYS A 96 -11.30 18.12 5.90
CA LYS A 96 -10.35 19.22 5.85
C LYS A 96 -10.35 19.99 7.16
N ASP A 97 -9.19 20.50 7.54
CA ASP A 97 -9.04 21.44 8.64
C ASP A 97 -9.50 22.86 8.27
N SER A 98 -9.38 23.79 9.21
CA SER A 98 -9.74 25.20 9.00
C SER A 98 -8.91 25.88 7.93
N ASP A 99 -7.71 25.38 7.64
CA ASP A 99 -6.78 25.91 6.65
C ASP A 99 -6.99 25.27 5.26
N GLY A 100 -7.92 24.33 5.15
CA GLY A 100 -8.26 23.63 3.92
C GLY A 100 -7.36 22.43 3.59
N ASN A 101 -6.49 22.01 4.51
CA ASN A 101 -5.65 20.83 4.34
C ASN A 101 -6.42 19.57 4.69
N TYR A 102 -6.18 18.49 3.95
CA TYR A 102 -6.71 17.18 4.30
C TYR A 102 -6.14 16.68 5.63
N PHE A 103 -6.99 15.99 6.40
CA PHE A 103 -6.52 15.29 7.59
C PHE A 103 -5.54 14.16 7.23
N PHE A 104 -4.70 13.77 8.19
CA PHE A 104 -3.85 12.59 8.07
C PHE A 104 -4.65 11.29 8.21
N LEU A 105 -4.10 10.16 7.74
CA LEU A 105 -4.75 8.84 7.78
C LEU A 105 -5.44 8.53 9.12
N ARG A 106 -4.81 8.92 10.24
CA ARG A 106 -5.35 8.68 11.58
C ARG A 106 -6.78 9.19 11.70
N ASP A 107 -7.00 10.46 11.40
CA ASP A 107 -8.31 11.09 11.57
C ASP A 107 -9.23 10.74 10.40
N LEU A 108 -8.67 10.55 9.20
CA LEU A 108 -9.42 10.08 8.02
C LEU A 108 -10.11 8.75 8.23
N VAL A 109 -9.45 7.78 8.88
CA VAL A 109 -10.08 6.49 9.20
C VAL A 109 -11.25 6.66 10.18
N ASP A 110 -11.09 7.54 11.18
CA ASP A 110 -12.08 7.73 12.22
C ASP A 110 -13.35 8.40 11.67
N VAL A 111 -13.20 9.34 10.72
CA VAL A 111 -14.33 9.95 10.01
C VAL A 111 -14.93 9.02 8.95
N ALA A 112 -14.12 8.31 8.16
CA ALA A 112 -14.61 7.40 7.12
C ALA A 112 -15.48 6.26 7.68
N ILE A 113 -15.12 5.74 8.85
CA ILE A 113 -15.93 4.73 9.55
C ILE A 113 -17.28 5.31 10.00
N LYS A 114 -17.35 6.58 10.37
CA LYS A 114 -18.58 7.22 10.86
C LYS A 114 -19.43 7.85 9.75
N GLU A 115 -18.91 7.90 8.53
CA GLU A 115 -19.60 8.50 7.40
C GLU A 115 -20.90 7.74 7.08
N THR A 116 -21.92 8.52 6.72
CA THR A 116 -23.28 8.05 6.46
C THR A 116 -23.72 8.24 5.00
N SER A 117 -22.93 8.97 4.21
CA SER A 117 -23.15 9.20 2.78
C SER A 117 -22.86 7.96 1.93
N TRP A 118 -22.11 7.00 2.48
CA TRP A 118 -21.93 5.65 1.96
C TRP A 118 -21.96 4.65 3.11
N THR A 119 -22.04 3.36 2.77
CA THR A 119 -21.97 2.28 3.77
C THR A 119 -20.70 1.48 3.56
N LEU A 120 -19.84 1.46 4.58
CA LEU A 120 -18.74 0.51 4.64
C LEU A 120 -19.21 -0.87 5.08
N GLY A 121 -18.79 -1.90 4.37
CA GLY A 121 -18.92 -3.31 4.75
C GLY A 121 -18.32 -3.57 6.12
N ARG A 122 -18.90 -4.52 6.86
CA ARG A 122 -18.50 -4.84 8.24
C ARG A 122 -17.02 -5.19 8.35
N ASN A 123 -16.49 -5.94 7.37
CA ASN A 123 -15.11 -6.36 7.34
C ASN A 123 -14.17 -5.16 7.15
N VAL A 124 -14.44 -4.30 6.15
CA VAL A 124 -13.65 -3.09 5.88
C VAL A 124 -13.68 -2.13 7.06
N ARG A 125 -14.85 -1.94 7.66
CA ARG A 125 -15.01 -1.16 8.90
C ARG A 125 -14.11 -1.67 10.04
N SER A 126 -13.97 -2.99 10.19
CA SER A 126 -13.09 -3.62 11.19
C SER A 126 -11.61 -3.64 10.81
N ALA A 127 -11.32 -3.58 9.51
CA ALA A 127 -9.98 -3.70 8.95
C ALA A 127 -9.23 -2.36 8.96
N LEU A 128 -9.92 -1.25 8.64
CA LEU A 128 -9.31 0.08 8.56
C LEU A 128 -8.50 0.46 9.82
N PRO A 129 -8.98 0.25 11.07
CA PRO A 129 -8.19 0.54 12.26
C PRO A 129 -6.92 -0.31 12.38
N LYS A 130 -6.94 -1.57 11.94
CA LYS A 130 -5.77 -2.46 11.96
C LYS A 130 -4.70 -2.00 10.97
N LEU A 131 -5.11 -1.62 9.76
CA LEU A 131 -4.20 -1.13 8.72
C LEU A 131 -3.60 0.24 9.11
N LYS A 132 -4.40 1.10 9.76
CA LYS A 132 -3.93 2.34 10.39
C LYS A 132 -2.86 2.06 11.45
N ASP A 133 -3.09 1.10 12.35
CA ASP A 133 -2.18 0.78 13.45
C ASP A 133 -0.78 0.34 12.95
N ILE A 134 -0.70 -0.62 12.02
CA ILE A 134 0.59 -1.05 11.46
C ILE A 134 1.31 0.09 10.71
N GLY A 135 0.55 0.91 9.96
CA GLY A 135 1.09 2.06 9.25
C GLY A 135 1.67 3.12 10.19
N ASP A 136 0.92 3.48 11.24
CA ASP A 136 1.36 4.48 12.24
C ASP A 136 2.56 3.98 13.04
N LYS A 137 2.59 2.69 13.44
CA LYS A 137 3.74 2.10 14.12
C LYS A 137 4.98 2.13 13.24
N SER A 138 4.88 1.69 11.99
CA SER A 138 6.00 1.66 11.04
C SER A 138 6.51 3.06 10.69
N ALA A 139 5.64 4.07 10.67
CA ALA A 139 6.01 5.45 10.34
C ALA A 139 6.65 6.21 11.51
N HIS A 140 6.22 5.95 12.75
CA HIS A 140 6.48 6.86 13.87
C HIS A 140 7.07 6.20 15.12
N SER A 141 6.97 4.88 15.28
CA SER A 141 7.49 4.21 16.47
C SER A 141 8.97 3.86 16.33
N ARG A 142 9.82 4.59 17.05
CA ARG A 142 11.27 4.36 17.12
C ARG A 142 11.73 2.98 17.62
N ARG A 143 10.82 2.16 18.16
CA ARG A 143 11.09 0.84 18.76
C ARG A 143 10.30 -0.28 18.07
N TYR A 144 9.66 0.02 16.95
CA TYR A 144 8.93 -0.95 16.16
C TYR A 144 9.56 -1.05 14.78
N ASN A 145 9.69 -2.27 14.31
CA ASN A 145 9.97 -2.59 12.92
C ASN A 145 8.97 -3.66 12.50
N ALA A 146 8.27 -3.43 11.41
CA ALA A 146 7.40 -4.42 10.84
C ALA A 146 8.22 -5.61 10.33
N HIS A 147 7.68 -6.80 10.51
CA HIS A 147 8.19 -8.02 9.90
C HIS A 147 7.23 -8.50 8.80
N ARG A 148 7.71 -9.44 7.98
CA ARG A 148 6.91 -10.02 6.88
C ARG A 148 5.56 -10.52 7.37
N GLU A 149 5.56 -11.20 8.50
CA GLU A 149 4.39 -11.83 9.10
C GLU A 149 3.33 -10.80 9.50
N ASP A 150 3.72 -9.56 9.81
CA ASP A 150 2.77 -8.49 10.13
C ASP A 150 2.00 -8.03 8.88
N ILE A 151 2.67 -7.98 7.72
CA ILE A 151 2.03 -7.66 6.44
C ILE A 151 1.18 -8.85 5.96
N ASP A 152 1.71 -10.06 6.03
CA ASP A 152 1.03 -11.28 5.55
C ASP A 152 -0.30 -11.52 6.27
N LYS A 153 -0.33 -11.33 7.59
CA LYS A 153 -1.53 -11.47 8.42
C LYS A 153 -2.65 -10.49 8.03
N LEU A 154 -2.31 -9.37 7.40
CA LEU A 154 -3.25 -8.33 6.99
C LEU A 154 -3.56 -8.35 5.49
N SER A 155 -2.99 -9.29 4.73
CA SER A 155 -3.14 -9.36 3.26
C SER A 155 -4.61 -9.41 2.79
N ARG A 156 -5.47 -10.12 3.54
CA ARG A 156 -6.90 -10.18 3.26
C ARG A 156 -7.57 -8.84 3.54
N GLU A 157 -7.32 -8.25 4.71
CA GLU A 157 -7.84 -6.94 5.08
C GLU A 157 -7.44 -5.86 4.07
N VAL A 158 -6.18 -5.85 3.61
CA VAL A 158 -5.69 -4.93 2.58
C VAL A 158 -6.51 -5.05 1.30
N ARG A 159 -6.76 -6.28 0.85
CA ARG A 159 -7.57 -6.54 -0.37
C ARG A 159 -8.99 -6.02 -0.21
N ASP A 160 -9.67 -6.43 0.85
CA ASP A 160 -11.08 -6.09 1.09
C ASP A 160 -11.25 -4.56 1.14
N VAL A 161 -10.36 -3.87 1.87
CA VAL A 161 -10.40 -2.42 2.02
C VAL A 161 -10.15 -1.71 0.69
N ILE A 162 -9.11 -2.09 -0.06
CA ILE A 162 -8.77 -1.40 -1.31
C ILE A 162 -9.86 -1.58 -2.35
N GLN A 163 -10.40 -2.79 -2.52
CA GLN A 163 -11.47 -3.02 -3.48
C GLN A 163 -12.71 -2.18 -3.16
N GLU A 164 -13.13 -2.17 -1.89
CA GLU A 164 -14.32 -1.42 -1.50
C GLU A 164 -14.12 0.08 -1.65
N LEU A 165 -12.97 0.63 -1.23
CA LEU A 165 -12.69 2.06 -1.38
C LEU A 165 -12.58 2.48 -2.85
N LEU A 166 -12.05 1.63 -3.75
CA LEU A 166 -12.02 1.93 -5.18
C LEU A 166 -13.42 2.06 -5.80
N VAL A 167 -14.34 1.18 -5.39
CA VAL A 167 -15.75 1.24 -5.83
C VAL A 167 -16.44 2.49 -5.28
N LEU A 168 -16.25 2.79 -3.99
CA LEU A 168 -16.80 4.00 -3.37
C LEU A 168 -16.23 5.28 -4.00
N ALA A 169 -14.95 5.28 -4.36
CA ALA A 169 -14.30 6.37 -5.09
C ALA A 169 -14.75 6.48 -6.56
N LYS A 170 -15.60 5.58 -7.07
CA LYS A 170 -16.03 5.51 -8.48
C LYS A 170 -14.86 5.36 -9.46
N LEU A 171 -13.82 4.64 -9.03
CA LEU A 171 -12.63 4.33 -9.84
C LEU A 171 -12.69 2.93 -10.46
N LYS A 172 -13.68 2.12 -10.05
CA LYS A 172 -13.96 0.76 -10.52
C LYS A 172 -15.44 0.50 -10.59
#